data_AF-A0A4U9D5S9-F1
#
_entry.id   AF-A0A4U9D5S9-F1
#
_cell.length_a   1.000
_cell.length_b   1.000
_cell.length_c   1.000
_cell.angle_alpha   90.00
_cell.angle_beta   90.00
_cell.angle_gamma   90.00
#
_symmetry.space_group_name_H-M   'P 1'
#
loop_
_entity.id
_entity.type
_entity.pdbx_description
1 polymer ?
#
loop_
_entity_poly.entity_id
_entity_poly.type
_entity_poly.pdbx_seq_one_letter_code
_entity_poly.pdbx_strand_id
1 'polypeptide(L)' 'MVMPLTNWNWGKREPVTEDEKQFVSVCRGEREPVTEVERVWIKYMARIKRPKRFHTLSGGKPQVEGAEDYTESDD' A
#
# COMPACT_ATOMS: atom_id res chain seq x y z
N MET A 1 -1.66 30.25 -27.97
CA MET A 1 -2.17 28.89 -27.71
C MET A 1 -2.14 28.69 -26.19
N VAL A 2 -3.23 28.98 -25.50
CA VAL A 2 -3.34 28.83 -24.04
C VAL A 2 -3.97 27.46 -23.79
N MET A 3 -3.20 26.51 -23.26
CA MET A 3 -3.73 25.20 -22.88
C MET A 3 -4.56 25.37 -21.61
N PRO A 4 -5.84 24.95 -21.58
CA PRO A 4 -6.70 25.12 -20.42
C PRO A 4 -6.20 24.28 -19.24
N LEU A 5 -6.24 24.86 -18.04
CA LEU A 5 -5.78 24.31 -16.75
C LEU A 5 -6.60 23.10 -16.24
N THR A 6 -7.34 22.40 -17.10
CA THR A 6 -8.31 21.36 -16.74
C THR A 6 -7.94 19.95 -17.16
N ASN A 7 -6.75 19.72 -17.70
CA ASN A 7 -6.31 18.36 -18.05
C ASN A 7 -5.71 17.61 -16.85
N TRP A 8 -6.46 17.54 -15.75
CA TRP A 8 -6.11 16.74 -14.57
C TRP A 8 -6.42 15.28 -14.91
N ASN A 9 -5.43 14.56 -15.45
CA ASN A 9 -5.56 13.21 -15.98
C ASN A 9 -6.28 12.26 -15.01
N TRP A 10 -7.47 11.82 -15.42
CA TRP A 10 -8.42 10.95 -14.71
C TRP A 10 -7.93 9.49 -14.54
N GLY A 11 -6.73 9.27 -13.98
CA GLY A 11 -6.21 7.91 -13.75
C GLY A 11 -6.01 7.06 -15.01
N LYS A 12 -6.06 7.66 -16.20
CA LYS A 12 -5.91 7.01 -17.51
C LYS A 12 -4.53 7.20 -18.13
N ARG A 13 -3.60 7.84 -17.41
CA ARG A 13 -2.24 8.06 -17.92
C ARG A 13 -1.47 6.74 -17.86
N GLU A 14 -1.01 6.30 -19.00
CA GLU A 14 -0.11 5.15 -19.10
C GLU A 14 1.30 5.52 -18.60
N PRO A 15 2.06 4.55 -18.06
CA PRO A 15 3.46 4.77 -17.70
C PRO A 15 4.27 5.11 -18.95
N VAL A 16 4.89 6.29 -18.94
CA VAL A 16 5.66 6.85 -20.07
C VAL A 16 7.13 6.54 -19.89
N THR A 17 7.68 6.81 -18.70
CA THR A 17 9.09 6.61 -18.40
C THR A 17 9.38 5.16 -18.05
N GLU A 18 10.65 4.77 -18.17
CA GLU A 18 11.08 3.42 -17.80
C GLU A 18 10.82 3.13 -16.31
N ASP A 19 11.15 4.08 -15.43
CA ASP A 19 10.89 3.96 -14.00
C ASP A 19 9.39 3.79 -13.70
N GLU A 20 8.51 4.52 -14.39
CA GLU A 20 7.06 4.38 -14.24
C GLU A 20 6.60 2.97 -14.67
N LYS A 21 7.14 2.42 -15.76
CA LYS A 21 6.80 1.07 -16.24
C LYS A 21 7.25 0.00 -15.24
N GLN A 22 8.48 0.13 -14.74
CA GLN A 22 9.03 -0.79 -13.76
C GLN A 22 8.23 -0.78 -12.47
N PHE A 23 7.88 0.41 -11.96
CA PHE A 23 7.04 0.56 -10.78
C PHE A 23 5.65 -0.05 -10.97
N VAL A 24 5.05 0.11 -12.15
CA VAL A 24 3.77 -0.54 -12.49
C VAL A 24 3.88 -2.06 -12.49
N SER A 25 4.94 -2.64 -13.05
CA SER A 25 5.17 -4.10 -12.99
C SER A 25 5.35 -4.61 -11.56
N VAL A 26 6.02 -3.84 -10.70
CA VAL A 26 6.10 -4.16 -9.25
C VAL A 26 4.72 -4.11 -8.60
N CYS A 27 3.90 -3.10 -8.90
CA CYS A 27 2.54 -2.99 -8.38
C CYS A 27 1.62 -4.15 -8.81
N ARG A 28 1.90 -4.75 -9.97
CA ARG A 28 1.20 -5.93 -10.51
C ARG A 28 1.75 -7.26 -9.99
N GLY A 29 2.89 -7.24 -9.31
CA GLY A 29 3.57 -8.45 -8.83
C GLY A 29 4.32 -9.22 -9.92
N GLU A 30 4.54 -8.62 -11.08
CA GLU A 30 5.29 -9.22 -12.19
C GLU A 30 6.81 -9.18 -11.92
N ARG A 31 7.25 -8.30 -11.01
CA ARG A 31 8.66 -8.08 -10.64
C ARG A 31 8.79 -7.83 -9.13
N GLU A 32 9.91 -8.27 -8.55
CA GLU A 32 10.28 -7.94 -7.17
C GLU A 32 10.73 -6.48 -6.98
N PRO A 33 10.40 -5.84 -5.85
CA PRO A 33 10.79 -4.45 -5.58
C PRO A 33 12.31 -4.32 -5.35
N VAL A 34 12.97 -3.50 -6.16
CA VAL A 34 14.42 -3.30 -6.08
C VAL A 34 14.75 -1.99 -5.38
N THR A 35 14.02 -0.92 -5.71
CA THR A 35 14.26 0.41 -5.14
C THR A 35 13.61 0.54 -3.76
N GLU A 36 14.09 1.51 -2.97
CA GLU A 36 13.51 1.79 -1.65
C GLU A 36 12.04 2.22 -1.75
N VAL A 37 11.70 3.03 -2.77
CA VAL A 37 10.34 3.50 -3.02
C VAL A 37 9.39 2.32 -3.28
N GLU A 38 9.81 1.37 -4.11
CA GLU A 38 9.05 0.15 -4.39
C GLU A 38 8.86 -0.70 -3.13
N ARG A 39 9.92 -0.90 -2.34
CA ARG A 39 9.86 -1.67 -1.09
C ARG A 39 8.92 -1.04 -0.08
N VAL A 40 8.98 0.28 0.08
CA VAL A 40 8.07 1.05 0.95
C VAL A 40 6.63 0.92 0.47
N TRP A 41 6.40 1.01 -0.84
CA TRP A 41 5.06 0.84 -1.42
C TRP A 41 4.47 -0.53 -1.12
N ILE A 42 5.22 -1.61 -1.34
CA ILE A 42 4.77 -2.98 -1.02
C ILE A 42 4.49 -3.12 0.48
N LYS A 43 5.36 -2.62 1.35
CA LYS A 43 5.15 -2.60 2.81
C LYS A 43 3.87 -1.87 3.19
N TYR A 44 3.62 -0.70 2.60
CA TYR A 44 2.42 0.09 2.84
C TYR A 44 1.16 -0.65 2.37
N MET A 45 1.15 -1.16 1.14
CA MET A 45 0.05 -1.96 0.59
C MET A 45 -0.28 -3.17 1.46
N ALA A 46 0.74 -3.90 1.91
CA ALA A 46 0.57 -5.03 2.81
C ALA A 46 -0.03 -4.65 4.16
N ARG A 47 0.18 -3.43 4.65
CA ARG A 47 -0.42 -2.94 5.90
C ARG A 47 -1.89 -2.55 5.71
N ILE A 48 -2.22 -1.81 4.65
CA ILE A 48 -3.58 -1.29 4.47
C ILE A 48 -4.57 -2.35 3.97
N LYS A 49 -4.10 -3.37 3.25
CA LYS A 49 -4.93 -4.48 2.77
C LYS A 49 -5.24 -5.52 3.87
N ARG A 50 -4.59 -5.42 5.04
CA ARG A 50 -4.90 -6.31 6.16
C ARG A 50 -6.33 -6.07 6.63
N PRO A 51 -7.15 -7.13 6.78
CA PRO A 51 -8.46 -7.02 7.41
C PRO A 51 -8.32 -6.37 8.79
N LYS A 52 -9.06 -5.29 9.03
CA LYS A 52 -9.11 -4.68 10.37
C LYS A 52 -9.93 -5.59 11.28
N ARG A 53 -9.31 -6.09 12.35
CA ARG A 53 -10.04 -6.78 13.41
C ARG A 53 -10.87 -5.73 14.16
N PHE A 54 -12.17 -5.71 13.91
CA PHE A 54 -13.09 -4.93 14.71
C PHE A 54 -13.20 -5.60 16.09
N HIS A 55 -12.71 -4.91 17.12
CA HIS A 55 -12.92 -5.31 18.50
C HIS A 55 -14.12 -4.51 19.01
N THR A 56 -15.23 -5.18 19.30
CA THR A 56 -16.36 -4.56 19.99
C THR A 56 -16.09 -4.60 21.49
N LEU A 57 -16.27 -3.46 22.17
CA LEU A 57 -16.07 -3.32 23.61
C LEU A 57 -17.14 -4.06 24.46
N SER A 58 -18.15 -4.65 23.83
CA SER A 58 -19.03 -5.62 24.47
C SER A 58 -18.46 -7.03 24.30
N GLY A 59 -18.04 -7.63 25.41
CA GLY A 59 -17.29 -8.88 25.50
C GLY A 59 -18.01 -10.15 25.01
N GLY A 60 -18.24 -10.25 23.70
CA GLY A 60 -18.52 -11.50 23.00
C GLY A 60 -17.27 -11.94 22.24
N LYS A 61 -16.69 -13.08 22.62
CA LYS A 61 -15.36 -13.55 22.18
C LYS A 61 -15.26 -13.71 20.65
N PRO A 62 -14.24 -13.14 19.99
CA PRO A 62 -13.62 -13.76 18.82
C PRO A 62 -12.22 -14.23 19.21
N GLN A 63 -12.09 -15.53 19.47
CA GLN A 63 -10.79 -16.17 19.54
C GLN A 63 -10.16 -16.15 18.14
N VAL A 64 -9.11 -15.35 18.00
CA VAL A 64 -8.09 -15.62 17.00
C VAL A 64 -6.77 -15.34 17.71
N GLU A 65 -6.30 -16.42 18.31
CA GLU A 65 -5.03 -16.63 18.97
C GLU A 65 -3.87 -16.32 18.01
N GLY A 66 -2.80 -15.72 18.53
CA GLY A 66 -1.60 -15.38 17.75
C GLY A 66 -1.57 -13.95 17.22
N ALA A 67 -1.81 -12.95 18.07
CA ALA A 67 -1.27 -11.61 17.82
C ALA A 67 -0.04 -11.49 18.72
N GLU A 68 1.14 -11.61 18.12
CA GLU A 68 2.41 -11.36 18.78
C GLU A 68 2.37 -9.92 19.28
N ASP A 69 2.29 -9.78 20.59
CA ASP A 69 2.27 -8.52 21.32
C ASP A 69 3.60 -7.83 21.07
N TYR A 70 3.63 -6.88 20.15
CA TYR A 70 4.76 -5.98 20.01
C TYR A 70 4.69 -5.01 21.19
N THR A 71 5.32 -5.38 22.31
CA THR A 71 5.64 -4.44 23.38
C THR A 71 6.72 -3.50 22.84
N GLU A 72 6.34 -2.29 22.45
CA GLU A 72 7.29 -1.18 22.28
C GLU A 72 7.62 -0.66 23.68
N SER A 73 8.71 -1.17 24.25
CA SER A 73 9.36 -0.61 25.44
C SER A 73 10.77 -0.22 25.05
N ASP A 74 10.92 0.98 24.51
CA ASP A 74 12.19 1.69 24.38
C ASP A 74 11.95 3.14 24.83
N ASP A 75 11.87 3.32 26.17
CA ASP A 75 12.48 4.39 27.01
C ASP A 75 12.11 4.17 28.49
#